data_AF-A0A3Q9AHJ4-F1
#
_entry.id   AF-A0A3Q9AHJ4-F1
#
_cell.length_a   1.000
_cell.length_b   1.000
_cell.length_c   1.000
_cell.angle_alpha   90.00
_cell.angle_beta   90.00
_cell.angle_gamma   90.00
#
_symmetry.space_group_name_H-M   'P 1'
#
loop_
_entity.id
_entity.type
_entity.pdbx_description
1 polymer ?
#
loop_
_entity_poly.entity_id
_entity_poly.type
_entity_poly.pdbx_seq_one_letter_code
_entity_poly.pdbx_strand_id
1 'polypeptide(L)'
;MTDPLEELENTSQVLPAAVAGVRLGDRATQRLQRFSDASRHELRLKAFVELAVLLNGRSDTQVKEQVGRALDAAFELSKAMEEVCDEQTLEYAFEEYPTFVQSLGVLEGQLRLLWTRMIDQQFAPLGSVGALLSAFPGARDLGLRMVQAAADARQHSQAPLIDLAPKVRGLQKMRETLVAEQQTVAGNPKVAAFLQALAANRATLDFLETEVLEWLKGQDALRSLKVTTAQEARNL
;
A
#
# COMPACT_ATOMS: atom_id res chain seq x y z
N MET A 1 -40.88 -33.24 51.64
CA MET A 1 -41.16 -33.60 50.23
C MET A 1 -41.79 -32.37 49.64
N THR A 2 -41.10 -31.69 48.75
CA THR A 2 -41.58 -30.48 48.06
C THR A 2 -42.83 -30.86 47.25
N ASP A 3 -43.83 -29.99 47.25
CA ASP A 3 -45.07 -30.19 46.50
C ASP A 3 -44.74 -30.17 44.98
N PRO A 4 -45.00 -31.26 44.24
CA PRO A 4 -44.74 -31.35 42.81
C PRO A 4 -45.44 -30.25 41.99
N LEU A 5 -46.56 -29.71 42.48
CA LEU A 5 -47.28 -28.61 41.84
C LEU A 5 -46.55 -27.27 42.03
N GLU A 6 -45.95 -27.06 43.20
CA GLU A 6 -45.17 -25.85 43.53
C GLU A 6 -43.84 -25.83 42.75
N GLU A 7 -43.21 -26.99 42.53
CA GLU A 7 -42.05 -27.11 41.63
C GLU A 7 -42.42 -26.84 40.16
N LEU A 8 -43.56 -27.32 39.68
CA LEU A 8 -44.04 -27.08 38.32
C LEU A 8 -44.39 -25.61 38.07
N GLU A 9 -45.03 -24.96 39.04
CA GLU A 9 -45.42 -23.56 38.96
C GLU A 9 -44.19 -22.64 38.95
N ASN A 10 -43.21 -22.90 39.83
CA ASN A 10 -41.92 -22.21 39.83
C ASN A 10 -41.12 -22.44 38.54
N THR A 11 -41.09 -23.67 38.01
CA THR A 11 -40.39 -23.97 36.76
C THR A 11 -41.06 -23.29 35.56
N SER A 12 -42.40 -23.17 35.56
CA SER A 12 -43.15 -22.47 34.51
C SER A 12 -42.84 -20.97 34.43
N GLN A 13 -42.50 -20.34 35.56
CA GLN A 13 -42.13 -18.92 35.61
C GLN A 13 -40.71 -18.66 35.06
N VAL A 14 -39.81 -19.64 35.18
CA VAL A 14 -38.40 -19.51 34.77
C VAL A 14 -38.16 -20.01 33.34
N LEU A 15 -39.00 -20.93 32.84
CA LEU A 15 -38.92 -21.50 31.49
C LEU A 15 -38.89 -20.45 30.35
N PRO A 16 -39.71 -19.38 30.35
CA PRO A 16 -39.67 -18.37 29.30
C PRO A 16 -38.33 -17.62 29.24
N ALA A 17 -37.73 -17.30 30.38
CA ALA A 17 -36.42 -16.66 30.47
C ALA A 17 -35.30 -17.60 30.00
N ALA A 18 -35.37 -18.88 30.38
CA ALA A 18 -34.42 -19.91 29.93
C ALA A 18 -34.52 -20.15 28.41
N VAL A 19 -35.74 -20.21 27.85
CA VAL A 19 -35.97 -20.36 26.40
C VAL A 19 -35.50 -19.11 25.63
N ALA A 20 -35.71 -17.91 26.18
CA ALA A 20 -35.15 -16.67 25.61
C ALA A 20 -33.62 -16.69 25.62
N GLY A 21 -33.00 -17.14 26.72
CA GLY A 21 -31.54 -17.31 26.82
C GLY A 21 -30.97 -18.33 25.83
N VAL A 22 -31.64 -19.46 25.61
CA VAL A 22 -31.22 -20.46 24.62
C VAL A 22 -31.36 -19.91 23.20
N ARG A 23 -32.46 -19.22 22.87
CA ARG A 23 -32.64 -18.59 21.54
C ARG A 23 -31.61 -17.49 21.28
N LEU A 24 -31.28 -16.71 22.31
CA LEU A 24 -30.20 -15.72 22.25
C LEU A 24 -28.86 -16.42 22.00
N GLY A 25 -28.58 -17.52 22.70
CA GLY A 25 -27.38 -18.34 22.49
C GLY A 25 -27.27 -18.91 21.09
N ASP A 26 -28.36 -19.44 20.52
CA ASP A 26 -28.40 -19.98 19.16
C ASP A 26 -28.20 -18.87 18.11
N ARG A 27 -28.88 -17.73 18.26
CA ARG A 27 -28.72 -16.56 17.38
C ARG A 27 -27.33 -15.93 17.50
N ALA A 28 -26.80 -15.83 18.72
CA ALA A 28 -25.45 -15.38 18.97
C ALA A 28 -24.44 -16.31 18.29
N THR A 29 -24.60 -17.63 18.41
CA THR A 29 -23.72 -18.61 17.74
C THR A 29 -23.75 -18.45 16.22
N GLN A 30 -24.94 -18.31 15.64
CA GLN A 30 -25.11 -18.14 14.20
C GLN A 30 -24.56 -16.80 13.69
N ARG A 31 -24.62 -15.74 14.51
CA ARG A 31 -24.09 -14.41 14.18
C ARG A 31 -22.59 -14.30 14.46
N LEU A 32 -22.07 -15.00 15.47
CA LEU A 32 -20.64 -15.13 15.79
C LEU A 32 -19.86 -15.77 14.65
N GLN A 33 -20.50 -16.61 13.82
CA GLN A 33 -19.89 -17.07 12.57
C GLN A 33 -19.50 -15.93 11.62
N ARG A 34 -20.19 -14.78 11.62
CA ARG A 34 -19.77 -13.62 10.78
C ARG A 34 -18.54 -12.91 11.33
N PHE A 35 -18.31 -13.03 12.63
CA PHE A 35 -17.11 -12.54 13.30
C PHE A 35 -15.93 -13.51 13.20
N SER A 36 -16.08 -14.67 12.53
CA SER A 36 -14.98 -15.60 12.30
C SER A 36 -13.81 -14.95 11.55
N ASP A 37 -14.11 -13.94 10.73
CA ASP A 37 -13.13 -13.18 9.96
C ASP A 37 -12.60 -11.94 10.69
N ALA A 38 -13.07 -11.63 11.90
CA ALA A 38 -12.69 -10.41 12.63
C ALA A 38 -11.18 -10.30 12.83
N SER A 39 -10.52 -11.39 13.24
CA SER A 39 -9.06 -11.44 13.38
C SER A 39 -8.33 -11.17 12.05
N ARG A 40 -8.90 -11.62 10.92
CA ARG A 40 -8.35 -11.34 9.59
C ARG A 40 -8.51 -9.85 9.24
N HIS A 41 -9.64 -9.24 9.58
CA HIS A 41 -9.86 -7.81 9.34
C HIS A 41 -8.98 -6.92 10.23
N GLU A 42 -8.73 -7.33 11.47
CA GLU A 42 -7.76 -6.67 12.36
C GLU A 42 -6.34 -6.69 11.76
N LEU A 43 -5.89 -7.85 11.27
CA LEU A 43 -4.60 -7.98 10.60
C LEU A 43 -4.53 -7.10 9.33
N ARG A 44 -5.61 -7.02 8.56
CA ARG A 44 -5.70 -6.11 7.40
C ARG A 44 -5.57 -4.66 7.83
N LEU A 45 -6.30 -4.23 8.86
CA LEU A 45 -6.22 -2.85 9.37
C LEU A 45 -4.79 -2.49 9.78
N LYS A 46 -4.13 -3.36 10.55
CA LYS A 46 -2.72 -3.17 10.96
C LYS A 46 -1.79 -3.03 9.76
N ALA A 47 -1.90 -3.94 8.79
CA ALA A 47 -1.08 -3.90 7.58
C ALA A 47 -1.34 -2.65 6.73
N PHE A 48 -2.60 -2.20 6.64
CA PHE A 48 -2.98 -1.01 5.87
C PHE A 48 -2.45 0.26 6.52
N VAL A 49 -2.51 0.38 7.85
CA VAL A 49 -1.94 1.50 8.59
C VAL A 49 -0.42 1.53 8.45
N GLU A 50 0.26 0.39 8.56
CA GLU A 50 1.71 0.29 8.33
C GLU A 50 2.08 0.74 6.91
N LEU A 51 1.36 0.25 5.90
CA LEU A 51 1.56 0.62 4.51
C LEU A 51 1.30 2.12 4.29
N ALA A 52 0.26 2.70 4.90
CA ALA A 52 -0.02 4.13 4.84
C ALA A 52 1.17 4.95 5.35
N VAL A 53 1.82 4.52 6.44
CA VAL A 53 3.01 5.19 6.97
C VAL A 53 4.17 5.10 5.99
N LEU A 54 4.46 3.91 5.45
CA LEU A 54 5.55 3.70 4.50
C LEU A 54 5.38 4.51 3.20
N LEU A 55 4.14 4.70 2.76
CA LEU A 55 3.82 5.46 1.55
C LEU A 55 3.72 6.98 1.80
N ASN A 56 4.06 7.46 3.00
CA ASN A 56 3.87 8.85 3.42
C ASN A 56 2.41 9.33 3.27
N GLY A 57 1.45 8.45 3.55
CA GLY A 57 0.02 8.72 3.48
C GLY A 57 -0.46 9.85 4.41
N ARG A 58 0.36 10.29 5.38
CA ARG A 58 0.07 11.48 6.20
C ARG A 58 0.02 12.77 5.37
N SER A 59 0.77 12.83 4.27
CA SER A 59 0.76 13.95 3.34
C SER A 59 -0.37 13.87 2.30
N ASP A 60 -1.05 12.73 2.20
CA ASP A 60 -2.21 12.54 1.32
C ASP A 60 -3.49 12.68 2.15
N THR A 61 -4.21 13.79 1.98
CA THR A 61 -5.42 14.11 2.75
C THR A 61 -6.46 13.00 2.67
N GLN A 62 -6.63 12.39 1.48
CA GLN A 62 -7.63 11.36 1.26
C GLN A 62 -7.27 10.08 2.02
N VAL A 63 -6.00 9.64 1.95
CA VAL A 63 -5.54 8.46 2.71
C VAL A 63 -5.64 8.73 4.22
N LYS A 64 -5.23 9.91 4.69
CA LYS A 64 -5.33 10.29 6.10
C LYS A 64 -6.78 10.21 6.62
N GLU A 65 -7.74 10.74 5.86
CA GLU A 65 -9.16 10.66 6.19
C GLU A 65 -9.67 9.21 6.22
N GLN A 66 -9.30 8.38 5.24
CA GLN A 66 -9.75 6.98 5.22
C GLN A 66 -9.13 6.14 6.33
N VAL A 67 -7.87 6.40 6.71
CA VAL A 67 -7.26 5.77 7.89
C VAL A 67 -8.05 6.14 9.15
N GLY A 68 -8.40 7.43 9.32
CA GLY A 68 -9.24 7.88 10.43
C GLY A 68 -10.58 7.14 10.47
N ARG A 69 -11.33 7.15 9.35
CA ARG A 69 -12.62 6.45 9.27
C ARG A 69 -12.54 4.95 9.55
N ALA A 70 -11.48 4.28 9.08
CA ALA A 70 -11.31 2.85 9.34
C ALA A 70 -11.00 2.56 10.82
N LEU A 71 -10.22 3.43 11.48
CA LEU A 71 -9.95 3.33 12.91
C LEU A 71 -11.20 3.66 13.75
N ASP A 72 -11.94 4.70 13.38
CA ASP A 72 -13.19 5.08 14.05
C ASP A 72 -14.22 3.95 13.94
N ALA A 73 -14.42 3.38 12.75
CA ALA A 73 -15.33 2.24 12.56
C ALA A 73 -14.88 0.98 13.33
N ALA A 74 -13.57 0.74 13.43
CA ALA A 74 -13.04 -0.36 14.24
C ALA A 74 -13.28 -0.12 15.74
N PHE A 75 -13.16 1.13 16.19
CA PHE A 75 -13.40 1.53 17.57
C PHE A 75 -14.89 1.41 17.94
N GLU A 76 -15.79 1.94 17.12
CA GLU A 76 -17.24 1.81 17.34
C GLU A 76 -17.67 0.34 17.34
N LEU A 77 -17.15 -0.48 16.42
CA LEU A 77 -17.40 -1.92 16.43
C LEU A 77 -16.89 -2.58 17.72
N SER A 78 -15.67 -2.25 18.18
CA SER A 78 -15.11 -2.80 19.42
C SER A 78 -15.99 -2.46 20.62
N LYS A 79 -16.42 -1.20 20.70
CA LYS A 79 -17.31 -0.72 21.76
C LYS A 79 -18.66 -1.44 21.72
N ALA A 80 -19.26 -1.56 20.53
CA ALA A 80 -20.51 -2.28 20.35
C ALA A 80 -20.40 -3.76 20.78
N MET A 81 -19.26 -4.41 20.53
CA MET A 81 -18.98 -5.77 20.98
C MET A 81 -18.81 -5.88 22.51
N GLU A 82 -18.16 -4.90 23.14
CA GLU A 82 -17.97 -4.86 24.60
C GLU A 82 -19.30 -4.67 25.35
N GLU A 83 -20.26 -3.96 24.74
CA GLU A 83 -21.56 -3.63 25.33
C GLU A 83 -22.64 -4.72 25.11
N VAL A 84 -22.32 -5.83 24.43
CA VAL A 84 -23.28 -6.92 24.15
C VAL A 84 -23.72 -7.59 25.44
N CYS A 85 -24.95 -7.33 25.86
CA CYS A 85 -25.59 -7.93 27.03
C CYS A 85 -27.00 -8.46 26.76
N ASP A 86 -27.57 -8.16 25.59
CA ASP A 86 -28.90 -8.58 25.16
C ASP A 86 -29.00 -8.68 23.61
N GLU A 87 -30.20 -9.00 23.10
CA GLU A 87 -30.44 -9.13 21.66
C GLU A 87 -30.30 -7.80 20.91
N GLN A 88 -30.68 -6.69 21.53
CA GLN A 88 -30.65 -5.36 20.90
C GLN A 88 -29.21 -4.88 20.72
N THR A 89 -28.39 -5.02 21.76
CA THR A 89 -26.96 -4.70 21.73
C THR A 89 -26.19 -5.62 20.79
N LEU A 90 -26.55 -6.90 20.70
CA LEU A 90 -26.00 -7.82 19.70
C LEU A 90 -26.37 -7.43 18.25
N GLU A 91 -27.59 -6.96 18.00
CA GLU A 91 -27.99 -6.46 16.67
C GLU A 91 -27.18 -5.21 16.29
N TYR A 92 -27.04 -4.27 17.22
CA TYR A 92 -26.24 -3.07 16.99
C TYR A 92 -24.80 -3.41 16.60
N ALA A 93 -24.16 -4.31 17.36
CA ALA A 93 -22.80 -4.78 17.10
C ALA A 93 -22.68 -5.48 15.72
N PHE A 94 -23.74 -6.13 15.28
CA PHE A 94 -23.84 -6.78 13.97
C PHE A 94 -24.02 -5.78 12.82
N GLU A 95 -24.72 -4.67 13.03
CA GLU A 95 -24.88 -3.58 12.07
C GLU A 95 -23.58 -2.78 11.87
N GLU A 96 -22.74 -2.66 12.90
CA GLU A 96 -21.45 -1.96 12.81
C GLU A 96 -20.38 -2.74 12.04
N TYR A 97 -20.45 -4.09 12.04
CA TYR A 97 -19.43 -4.91 11.39
C TYR A 97 -19.29 -4.67 9.88
N PRO A 98 -20.37 -4.64 9.07
CA PRO A 98 -20.31 -4.23 7.67
C PRO A 98 -19.68 -2.84 7.46
N THR A 99 -19.95 -1.87 8.35
CA THR A 99 -19.38 -0.52 8.27
C THR A 99 -17.86 -0.56 8.39
N PHE A 100 -17.33 -1.34 9.34
CA PHE A 100 -15.90 -1.58 9.46
C PHE A 100 -15.31 -2.30 8.23
N VAL A 101 -15.96 -3.35 7.74
CA VAL A 101 -15.47 -4.07 6.54
C VAL A 101 -15.47 -3.16 5.31
N GLN A 102 -16.48 -2.30 5.17
CA GLN A 102 -16.57 -1.34 4.06
C GLN A 102 -15.46 -0.28 4.16
N SER A 103 -15.20 0.26 5.34
CA SER A 103 -14.14 1.26 5.54
C SER A 103 -12.75 0.70 5.20
N LEU A 104 -12.49 -0.58 5.53
CA LEU A 104 -11.28 -1.28 5.08
C LEU A 104 -11.19 -1.39 3.56
N GLY A 105 -12.29 -1.70 2.87
CA GLY A 105 -12.32 -1.77 1.41
C GLY A 105 -12.01 -0.43 0.74
N VAL A 106 -12.56 0.66 1.29
CA VAL A 106 -12.27 2.01 0.80
C VAL A 106 -10.81 2.39 1.04
N LEU A 107 -10.28 2.13 2.24
CA LEU A 107 -8.88 2.38 2.57
C LEU A 107 -7.92 1.60 1.66
N GLU A 108 -8.22 0.32 1.39
CA GLU A 108 -7.45 -0.51 0.45
C GLU A 108 -7.38 0.12 -0.94
N GLY A 109 -8.52 0.60 -1.47
CA GLY A 109 -8.55 1.30 -2.75
C GLY A 109 -7.63 2.53 -2.78
N GLN A 110 -7.66 3.35 -1.72
CA GLN A 110 -6.81 4.55 -1.62
C GLN A 110 -5.32 4.22 -1.51
N LEU A 111 -4.96 3.22 -0.72
CA LEU A 111 -3.58 2.79 -0.60
C LEU A 111 -3.03 2.22 -1.91
N ARG A 112 -3.86 1.52 -2.68
CA ARG A 112 -3.46 1.02 -4.01
C ARG A 112 -3.19 2.18 -4.97
N LEU A 113 -4.06 3.19 -4.99
CA LEU A 113 -3.85 4.39 -5.81
C LEU A 113 -2.59 5.17 -5.39
N LEU A 114 -2.34 5.29 -4.09
CA LEU A 114 -1.13 5.94 -3.58
C LEU A 114 0.13 5.15 -3.97
N TRP A 115 0.09 3.82 -3.89
CA TRP A 115 1.22 2.98 -4.30
C TRP A 115 1.52 3.11 -5.79
N THR A 116 0.50 3.07 -6.66
CA THR A 116 0.68 3.28 -8.11
C THR A 116 1.31 4.65 -8.40
N ARG A 117 0.81 5.71 -7.77
CA ARG A 117 1.40 7.06 -7.90
C ARG A 117 2.87 7.08 -7.46
N MET A 118 3.22 6.39 -6.38
CA MET A 118 4.61 6.29 -5.93
C MET A 118 5.49 5.53 -6.93
N ILE A 119 5.01 4.44 -7.51
CA ILE A 119 5.72 3.71 -8.58
C ILE A 119 6.03 4.67 -9.73
N ASP A 120 5.03 5.40 -10.22
CA ASP A 120 5.18 6.29 -11.36
C ASP A 120 6.11 7.46 -11.07
N GLN A 121 6.09 8.00 -9.85
CA GLN A 121 6.91 9.15 -9.48
C GLN A 121 8.34 8.78 -9.10
N GLN A 122 8.55 7.60 -8.49
CA GLN A 122 9.82 7.28 -7.84
C GLN A 122 10.57 6.11 -8.47
N PHE A 123 9.85 5.15 -9.07
CA PHE A 123 10.44 3.93 -9.64
C PHE A 123 10.47 3.95 -11.17
N ALA A 124 9.45 4.49 -11.84
CA ALA A 124 9.48 4.63 -13.29
C ALA A 124 10.68 5.46 -13.78
N PRO A 125 11.07 6.59 -13.15
CA PRO A 125 12.27 7.32 -13.53
C PRO A 125 13.56 6.51 -13.33
N LEU A 126 13.64 5.68 -12.28
CA LEU A 126 14.78 4.78 -12.08
C LEU A 126 14.91 3.81 -13.25
N GLY A 127 13.80 3.23 -13.71
CA GLY A 127 13.80 2.34 -14.87
C GLY A 127 14.30 3.03 -16.14
N SER A 128 13.84 4.27 -16.39
CA SER A 128 14.29 5.07 -17.55
C SER A 128 15.78 5.40 -17.48
N VAL A 129 16.29 5.89 -16.33
CA VAL A 129 17.74 6.11 -16.14
C VAL A 129 18.50 4.81 -16.29
N GLY A 130 18.00 3.73 -15.68
CA GLY A 130 18.65 2.44 -15.68
C GLY A 130 18.82 1.87 -17.09
N ALA A 131 17.79 1.99 -17.92
CA ALA A 131 17.84 1.58 -19.32
C ALA A 131 18.96 2.32 -20.08
N LEU A 132 19.14 3.61 -19.84
CA LEU A 132 20.24 4.38 -20.41
C LEU A 132 21.60 3.88 -19.89
N LEU A 133 21.76 3.82 -18.57
CA LEU A 133 23.03 3.41 -17.95
C LEU A 133 23.43 1.99 -18.35
N SER A 134 22.46 1.12 -18.64
CA SER A 134 22.71 -0.24 -19.13
C SER A 134 23.44 -0.28 -20.49
N ALA A 135 23.35 0.79 -21.27
CA ALA A 135 24.08 0.94 -22.53
C ALA A 135 25.53 1.38 -22.35
N PHE A 136 25.93 1.84 -21.15
CA PHE A 136 27.27 2.33 -20.86
C PHE A 136 28.09 1.24 -20.16
N PRO A 137 29.21 0.77 -20.73
CA PRO A 137 29.99 -0.33 -20.15
C PRO A 137 30.36 -0.13 -18.68
N GLY A 138 30.73 1.09 -18.28
CA GLY A 138 31.12 1.42 -16.91
C GLY A 138 29.96 1.57 -15.91
N ALA A 139 28.71 1.69 -16.38
CA ALA A 139 27.52 1.85 -15.54
C ALA A 139 26.47 0.75 -15.77
N ARG A 140 26.81 -0.29 -16.54
CA ARG A 140 25.86 -1.29 -17.01
C ARG A 140 25.16 -2.05 -15.90
N ASP A 141 25.92 -2.51 -14.90
CA ASP A 141 25.39 -3.27 -13.77
C ASP A 141 24.37 -2.43 -12.96
N LEU A 142 24.75 -1.20 -12.62
CA LEU A 142 23.86 -0.24 -11.96
C LEU A 142 22.59 -0.02 -12.79
N GLY A 143 22.74 0.17 -14.11
CA GLY A 143 21.61 0.35 -15.01
C GLY A 143 20.62 -0.82 -14.99
N LEU A 144 21.12 -2.05 -15.06
CA LEU A 144 20.29 -3.27 -14.99
C LEU A 144 19.56 -3.39 -13.64
N ARG A 145 20.24 -3.09 -12.53
CA ARG A 145 19.64 -3.12 -11.19
C ARG A 145 18.53 -2.06 -11.03
N MET A 146 18.71 -0.88 -11.60
CA MET A 146 17.68 0.17 -11.62
C MET A 146 16.45 -0.23 -12.44
N VAL A 147 16.64 -0.85 -13.61
CA VAL A 147 15.54 -1.40 -14.42
C VAL A 147 14.81 -2.49 -13.66
N GLN A 148 15.54 -3.41 -13.02
CA GLN A 148 14.94 -4.48 -12.23
C GLN A 148 14.11 -3.94 -11.05
N ALA A 149 14.63 -2.96 -10.31
CA ALA A 149 13.88 -2.35 -9.20
C ALA A 149 12.58 -1.69 -9.66
N ALA A 150 12.57 -1.06 -10.84
CA ALA A 150 11.35 -0.50 -11.43
C ALA A 150 10.36 -1.60 -11.87
N ALA A 151 10.85 -2.71 -12.42
CA ALA A 151 10.04 -3.86 -12.80
C ALA A 151 9.42 -4.55 -11.57
N ASP A 152 10.20 -4.76 -10.51
CA ASP A 152 9.75 -5.37 -9.26
C ASP A 152 8.66 -4.52 -8.59
N ALA A 153 8.84 -3.19 -8.56
CA ALA A 153 7.84 -2.27 -8.05
C ALA A 153 6.51 -2.39 -8.81
N ARG A 154 6.55 -2.46 -10.14
CA ARG A 154 5.36 -2.68 -10.98
C ARG A 154 4.75 -4.06 -10.76
N GLN A 155 5.54 -5.12 -10.66
CA GLN A 155 5.04 -6.45 -10.39
C GLN A 155 4.31 -6.51 -9.04
N HIS A 156 4.84 -5.83 -8.02
CA HIS A 156 4.23 -5.77 -6.70
C HIS A 156 2.98 -4.87 -6.63
N SER A 157 2.68 -4.05 -7.64
CA SER A 157 1.42 -3.28 -7.69
C SER A 157 0.16 -4.15 -7.64
N GLN A 158 0.27 -5.41 -8.10
CA GLN A 158 -0.82 -6.39 -8.11
C GLN A 158 -0.81 -7.32 -6.89
N ALA A 159 0.15 -7.17 -5.97
CA ALA A 159 0.18 -7.99 -4.77
C ALA A 159 -1.00 -7.68 -3.83
N PRO A 160 -1.41 -8.64 -2.98
CA PRO A 160 -2.31 -8.36 -1.86
C PRO A 160 -1.71 -7.27 -0.96
N LEU A 161 -2.52 -6.27 -0.57
CA LEU A 161 -2.02 -5.15 0.25
C LEU A 161 -1.49 -5.60 1.61
N ILE A 162 -2.06 -6.67 2.17
CA ILE A 162 -1.63 -7.24 3.45
C ILE A 162 -0.16 -7.69 3.41
N ASP A 163 0.35 -8.07 2.24
CA ASP A 163 1.73 -8.53 2.04
C ASP A 163 2.66 -7.45 1.46
N LEU A 164 2.13 -6.24 1.24
CA LEU A 164 2.81 -5.22 0.46
C LEU A 164 3.81 -4.40 1.27
N ALA A 165 3.56 -4.18 2.56
CA ALA A 165 4.44 -3.42 3.46
C ALA A 165 5.91 -3.89 3.45
N PRO A 166 6.24 -5.20 3.65
CA PRO A 166 7.63 -5.64 3.60
C PRO A 166 8.28 -5.46 2.22
N LYS A 167 7.49 -5.62 1.14
CA LYS A 167 7.97 -5.43 -0.24
C LYS A 167 8.30 -3.96 -0.52
N VAL A 168 7.41 -3.04 -0.13
CA VAL A 168 7.62 -1.59 -0.26
C VAL A 168 8.86 -1.15 0.51
N ARG A 169 9.04 -1.63 1.74
CA ARG A 169 10.24 -1.33 2.55
C ARG A 169 11.52 -1.78 1.85
N GLY A 170 11.53 -3.00 1.31
CA GLY A 170 12.67 -3.52 0.53
C GLY A 170 12.97 -2.68 -0.70
N LEU A 171 11.94 -2.31 -1.46
CA LEU A 171 12.06 -1.48 -2.66
C LEU A 171 12.54 -0.06 -2.36
N GLN A 172 12.07 0.57 -1.27
CA GLN A 172 12.52 1.90 -0.86
C GLN A 172 14.00 1.90 -0.50
N LYS A 173 14.46 0.92 0.30
CA LYS A 173 15.87 0.77 0.65
C LYS A 173 16.74 0.49 -0.59
N MET A 174 16.27 -0.35 -1.50
CA MET A 174 16.94 -0.61 -2.78
C MET A 174 17.07 0.68 -3.59
N ARG A 175 15.97 1.45 -3.71
CA ARG A 175 15.96 2.74 -4.41
C ARG A 175 16.96 3.73 -3.81
N GLU A 176 17.00 3.90 -2.49
CA GLU A 176 17.94 4.80 -1.83
C GLU A 176 19.39 4.43 -2.16
N THR A 177 19.70 3.14 -2.13
CA THR A 177 21.02 2.61 -2.49
C THR A 177 21.36 2.92 -3.95
N LEU A 178 20.44 2.64 -4.87
CA LEU A 178 20.65 2.87 -6.31
C LEU A 178 20.79 4.37 -6.65
N VAL A 179 20.04 5.24 -5.99
CA VAL A 179 20.15 6.70 -6.19
C VAL A 179 21.50 7.21 -5.69
N ALA A 180 21.99 6.72 -4.55
CA ALA A 180 23.31 7.08 -4.04
C ALA A 180 24.44 6.59 -4.95
N GLU A 181 24.34 5.37 -5.46
CA GLU A 181 25.28 4.83 -6.46
C GLU A 181 25.24 5.65 -7.76
N GLN A 182 24.05 6.00 -8.24
CA GLN A 182 23.88 6.87 -9.42
C GLN A 182 24.57 8.22 -9.23
N GLN A 183 24.45 8.85 -8.05
CA GLN A 183 25.12 10.13 -7.77
C GLN A 183 26.65 9.98 -7.77
N THR A 184 27.16 8.85 -7.28
CA THR A 184 28.60 8.55 -7.29
C THR A 184 29.11 8.32 -8.72
N VAL A 185 28.35 7.59 -9.54
CA VAL A 185 28.65 7.36 -10.96
C VAL A 185 28.58 8.67 -11.76
N ALA A 186 27.62 9.54 -11.46
CA ALA A 186 27.51 10.84 -12.10
C ALA A 186 28.70 11.75 -11.74
N GLY A 187 29.15 11.74 -10.47
CA GLY A 187 30.33 12.48 -9.97
C GLY A 187 30.23 14.01 -10.05
N ASN A 188 29.25 14.54 -10.80
CA ASN A 188 29.03 15.94 -11.08
C ASN A 188 27.51 16.25 -11.08
N PRO A 189 27.06 17.31 -10.38
CA PRO A 189 25.66 17.72 -10.36
C PRO A 189 25.04 17.95 -11.74
N LYS A 190 25.82 18.43 -12.71
CA LYS A 190 25.36 18.67 -14.10
C LYS A 190 25.07 17.35 -14.83
N VAL A 191 25.91 16.33 -14.61
CA VAL A 191 25.68 14.97 -15.14
C VAL A 191 24.43 14.36 -14.51
N ALA A 192 24.24 14.53 -13.20
CA ALA A 192 23.04 14.07 -12.52
C ALA A 192 21.76 14.77 -13.05
N ALA A 193 21.83 16.08 -13.28
CA ALA A 193 20.74 16.86 -13.85
C ALA A 193 20.41 16.42 -15.29
N PHE A 194 21.43 16.17 -16.11
CA PHE A 194 21.25 15.61 -17.46
C PHE A 194 20.58 14.24 -17.42
N LEU A 195 21.06 13.31 -16.58
CA LEU A 195 20.46 11.97 -16.46
C LEU A 195 19.00 12.04 -15.99
N GLN A 196 18.67 12.95 -15.07
CA GLN A 196 17.29 13.18 -14.64
C GLN A 196 16.43 13.79 -15.75
N ALA A 197 16.92 14.81 -16.47
CA ALA A 197 16.22 15.42 -17.58
C ALA A 197 15.96 14.40 -18.69
N LEU A 198 16.93 13.52 -18.94
CA LEU A 198 16.82 12.48 -19.95
C LEU A 198 15.80 11.40 -19.57
N ALA A 199 15.78 10.99 -18.30
CA ALA A 199 14.76 10.08 -17.77
C ALA A 199 13.34 10.67 -17.80
N ALA A 200 13.22 12.00 -17.74
CA ALA A 200 11.96 12.71 -17.87
C ALA A 200 11.56 13.00 -19.33
N ASN A 201 12.32 12.51 -20.33
CA ASN A 201 12.18 12.87 -21.76
C ASN A 201 12.22 14.38 -22.02
N ARG A 202 13.00 15.12 -21.22
CA ARG A 202 13.17 16.58 -21.30
C ARG A 202 14.62 17.00 -21.54
N ALA A 203 15.55 16.06 -21.68
CA ALA A 203 16.92 16.40 -22.02
C ALA A 203 16.95 17.02 -23.42
N THR A 204 17.37 18.28 -23.47
CA THR A 204 17.70 19.01 -24.69
C THR A 204 19.22 19.08 -24.86
N LEU A 205 19.68 19.54 -26.03
CA LEU A 205 21.10 19.81 -26.26
C LEU A 205 21.68 20.82 -25.26
N ASP A 206 20.84 21.65 -24.65
CA ASP A 206 21.25 22.63 -23.63
C ASP A 206 21.79 21.95 -22.35
N PHE A 207 21.43 20.69 -22.10
CA PHE A 207 21.97 19.92 -20.98
C PHE A 207 23.33 19.26 -21.29
N LEU A 208 23.81 19.32 -22.53
CA LEU A 208 25.13 18.78 -22.93
C LEU A 208 26.24 19.80 -22.66
N GLU A 209 26.39 20.17 -21.39
CA GLU A 209 27.50 21.00 -20.93
C GLU A 209 28.84 20.25 -21.04
N THR A 210 29.96 20.98 -21.02
CA THR A 210 31.31 20.42 -21.19
C THR A 210 31.58 19.24 -20.25
N GLU A 211 31.13 19.35 -19.01
CA GLU A 211 31.30 18.31 -17.99
C GLU A 211 30.49 17.04 -18.30
N VAL A 212 29.31 17.19 -18.93
CA VAL A 212 28.49 16.05 -19.37
C VAL A 212 29.14 15.36 -20.56
N LEU A 213 29.69 16.12 -21.50
CA LEU A 213 30.41 15.57 -22.65
C LEU A 213 31.69 14.85 -22.24
N GLU A 214 32.46 15.40 -21.29
CA GLU A 214 33.65 14.74 -20.73
C GLU A 214 33.29 13.45 -19.99
N TRP A 215 32.21 13.47 -19.20
CA TRP A 215 31.72 12.28 -18.54
C TRP A 215 31.29 11.20 -19.54
N LEU A 216 30.53 11.57 -20.57
CA LEU A 216 30.12 10.65 -21.64
C LEU A 216 31.31 10.07 -22.41
N LYS A 217 32.37 10.86 -22.63
CA LYS A 217 33.65 10.35 -23.19
C LYS A 217 34.29 9.33 -22.27
N GLY A 218 34.35 9.63 -20.97
CA GLY A 218 34.93 8.75 -19.96
C GLY A 218 34.22 7.40 -19.81
N GLN A 219 32.92 7.36 -20.12
CA GLN A 219 32.09 6.15 -20.07
C GLN A 219 32.00 5.39 -21.41
N ASP A 220 32.73 5.82 -22.45
CA ASP A 220 32.59 5.36 -23.85
C ASP A 220 31.14 5.44 -24.38
N ALA A 221 30.36 6.35 -23.79
CA ALA A 221 28.92 6.47 -24.01
C ALA A 221 28.57 7.25 -25.29
N LEU A 222 29.51 8.03 -25.82
CA LEU A 222 29.30 8.87 -27.01
C LEU A 222 28.92 8.06 -28.26
N ARG A 223 29.40 6.83 -28.40
CA ARG A 223 29.10 5.97 -29.57
C ARG A 223 27.69 5.35 -29.49
N SER A 224 27.15 5.26 -28.28
CA SER A 224 25.85 4.65 -27.96
C SER A 224 24.70 5.65 -27.90
N LEU A 225 24.98 6.95 -27.77
CA LEU A 225 23.96 8.01 -27.82
C LEU A 225 23.61 8.37 -29.27
N LYS A 226 22.47 7.88 -29.75
CA LYS A 226 21.85 8.42 -30.97
C LYS A 226 21.25 9.79 -30.63
N VAL A 227 21.90 10.86 -31.05
CA VAL A 227 21.35 12.22 -30.95
C VAL A 227 20.38 12.41 -32.12
N THR A 228 19.09 12.23 -31.88
CA THR A 228 18.04 12.54 -32.86
C THR A 228 17.84 14.06 -32.87
N THR A 229 17.98 14.70 -34.02
CA THR A 229 17.79 16.16 -34.11
C THR A 229 16.30 16.50 -34.03
N ALA A 230 15.97 17.68 -33.50
CA ALA A 230 14.57 18.14 -33.30
C ALA A 230 13.71 18.15 -34.59
N GLN A 231 14.35 18.01 -35.76
CA GLN A 231 13.71 17.96 -37.06
C GLN A 231 13.13 16.57 -37.39
N GLU A 232 13.66 15.50 -36.81
CA GLU A 232 13.16 14.12 -37.00
C GLU A 232 12.04 13.77 -36.01
N ALA A 233 12.01 14.38 -34.82
CA ALA A 233 10.98 14.17 -33.80
C ALA A 233 9.60 14.77 -34.16
N ARG A 234 9.50 15.60 -35.21
CA ARG A 234 8.23 16.14 -35.73
C ARG A 234 7.56 15.25 -36.79
N ASN A 235 8.25 14.21 -37.25
CA ASN A 235 7.77 13.31 -38.32
C ASN A 235 7.51 11.86 -37.82
N LEU A 236 7.48 11.65 -36.51
CA LEU A 236 7.04 10.43 -35.83
C LEU A 236 5.82 10.75 -34.97
#